data_AF-A0A352NNR5-F1
#
_entry.id   AF-A0A352NNR5-F1
#
_cell.length_a   1.000
_cell.length_b   1.000
_cell.length_c   1.000
_cell.angle_alpha   90.00
_cell.angle_beta   90.00
_cell.angle_gamma   90.00
#
_symmetry.space_group_name_H-M   'P 1'
#
loop_
_entity.id
_entity.type
_entity.pdbx_description
1 polymer ?
#
loop_
_entity_poly.entity_id
_entity_poly.type
_entity_poly.pdbx_seq_one_letter_code
_entity_poly.pdbx_strand_id
1 'polypeptide(L)'
;MMNETKLRYVYKHKRDGDWQYDYFTLDEIESGKAAEMVRAIKRDGYELIARDRFIGVGDKNGVEVYEGDHIVCKQYIGGNWVDNVIEKGTVSFKDGAFYLLRKQGYYRPLAWLIEMDYALEVIGNIHEGKGDAGRND
;
A
#
# COMPACT_ATOMS: atom_id res chain seq x y z
N MET A 1 22.42 -4.50 2.88
CA MET A 1 21.42 -3.51 3.29
C MET A 1 20.30 -4.29 3.95
N MET A 2 19.97 -4.04 5.23
CA MET A 2 18.82 -4.70 5.87
C MET A 2 17.56 -4.02 5.36
N ASN A 3 16.63 -4.78 4.78
CA ASN A 3 15.32 -4.25 4.43
C ASN A 3 14.59 -3.92 5.73
N GLU A 4 14.28 -2.64 5.92
CA GLU A 4 13.53 -2.17 7.09
C GLU A 4 12.12 -2.78 7.04
N THR A 5 11.73 -3.49 8.11
CA THR A 5 10.38 -4.05 8.22
C THR A 5 9.48 -3.02 8.87
N LYS A 6 8.42 -2.62 8.16
CA LYS A 6 7.41 -1.67 8.63
C LYS A 6 5.99 -2.19 8.43
N LEU A 7 5.09 -1.77 9.31
CA LEU A 7 3.65 -1.97 9.18
C LEU A 7 2.91 -0.64 9.23
N ARG A 8 1.96 -0.45 8.30
CA ARG A 8 0.94 0.60 8.37
C ARG A 8 -0.26 0.07 9.15
N TYR A 9 -0.55 0.66 10.29
CA TYR A 9 -1.75 0.38 11.08
C TYR A 9 -2.87 1.28 10.58
N VAL A 10 -3.99 0.67 10.22
CA VAL A 10 -5.13 1.36 9.62
C VAL A 10 -6.26 1.40 10.62
N TYR A 11 -6.73 2.59 10.93
CA TYR A 11 -7.79 2.81 11.90
C TYR A 11 -8.98 3.53 11.27
N LYS A 12 -10.18 3.20 11.76
CA LYS A 12 -11.41 3.88 11.37
C LYS A 12 -12.15 4.40 12.60
N HIS A 13 -12.54 5.66 12.59
CA HIS A 13 -13.31 6.22 13.69
C HIS A 13 -14.76 5.73 13.64
N LYS A 14 -15.26 5.19 14.76
CA LYS A 14 -16.58 4.53 14.79
C LYS A 14 -17.75 5.49 14.56
N ARG A 15 -17.58 6.79 14.82
CA ARG A 15 -18.68 7.76 14.80
C ARG A 15 -18.85 8.45 13.45
N ASP A 16 -17.78 8.99 12.90
CA ASP A 16 -17.78 9.79 11.67
C ASP A 16 -17.14 9.06 10.48
N GLY A 17 -16.50 7.91 10.72
CA GLY A 17 -15.90 7.09 9.67
C GLY A 17 -14.55 7.59 9.18
N ASP A 18 -13.93 8.55 9.87
CA ASP A 18 -12.61 9.09 9.51
C ASP A 18 -11.52 8.01 9.55
N TRP A 19 -10.55 8.12 8.64
CA TRP A 19 -9.45 7.18 8.50
C TRP A 19 -8.15 7.76 9.08
N GLN A 20 -7.47 6.98 9.90
CA GLN A 20 -6.15 7.34 10.43
C GLN A 20 -5.14 6.23 10.16
N TYR A 21 -3.90 6.64 9.90
CA TYR A 21 -2.79 5.76 9.57
C TYR A 21 -1.60 6.06 10.47
N ASP A 22 -1.07 5.02 11.12
CA ASP A 22 0.21 5.10 11.82
C ASP A 22 1.18 4.08 11.21
N TYR A 23 2.47 4.39 11.25
CA TYR A 23 3.53 3.57 10.67
C TYR A 23 4.50 3.20 11.76
N PHE A 24 4.80 1.91 11.86
CA PHE A 24 5.72 1.41 12.88
C PHE A 24 6.77 0.51 12.26
N THR A 25 8.03 0.75 12.63
CA THR A 25 9.12 -0.20 12.40
C THR A 25 8.97 -1.42 13.31
N LEU A 26 9.70 -2.48 13.01
CA LEU A 26 9.75 -3.66 13.88
C LEU A 26 10.22 -3.29 15.31
N ASP A 27 11.25 -2.45 15.44
CA ASP A 27 11.76 -1.99 16.73
C ASP A 27 10.70 -1.22 17.54
N GLU A 28 9.87 -0.42 16.89
CA GLU A 28 8.78 0.31 17.54
C GLU A 28 7.63 -0.62 17.98
N ILE A 29 7.43 -1.71 17.25
CA ILE A 29 6.48 -2.75 17.65
C ILE A 29 7.02 -3.52 18.86
N GLU A 30 8.27 -3.96 18.80
CA GLU A 30 8.92 -4.76 19.85
C GLU A 30 9.11 -3.97 21.15
N SER A 31 9.39 -2.67 21.06
CA SER A 31 9.45 -1.78 22.23
C SER A 31 8.08 -1.46 22.85
N GLY A 32 6.98 -1.86 22.20
CA GLY A 32 5.61 -1.67 22.70
C GLY A 32 4.97 -0.33 22.32
N LYS A 33 5.67 0.56 21.60
CA LYS A 33 5.15 1.86 21.13
C LYS A 33 3.86 1.69 20.31
N ALA A 34 3.85 0.71 19.40
CA ALA A 34 2.65 0.42 18.59
C ALA A 34 1.45 0.00 19.48
N ALA A 35 1.69 -0.79 20.53
CA ALA A 35 0.64 -1.23 21.44
C ALA A 35 0.08 -0.07 22.30
N GLU A 36 0.94 0.86 22.70
CA GLU A 36 0.52 2.09 23.38
C GLU A 36 -0.36 2.96 22.48
N MET A 37 0.05 3.18 21.23
CA MET A 37 -0.74 3.96 20.27
C MET A 37 -2.11 3.33 20.01
N VAL A 38 -2.16 2.01 19.77
CA VAL A 38 -3.44 1.29 19.59
C VAL A 38 -4.36 1.46 20.80
N ARG A 39 -3.82 1.50 22.03
CA ARG A 39 -4.63 1.75 23.23
C ARG A 39 -5.13 3.19 23.29
N ALA A 40 -4.29 4.17 22.94
CA ALA A 40 -4.65 5.58 22.94
C ALA A 40 -5.77 5.87 21.92
N ILE A 41 -5.56 5.51 20.65
CA ILE A 41 -6.50 5.82 19.56
C ILE A 41 -7.86 5.12 19.75
N LYS A 42 -7.88 3.94 20.39
CA LYS A 42 -9.13 3.24 20.76
C LYS A 42 -9.97 4.02 21.78
N ARG A 43 -9.32 4.76 22.70
CA ARG A 43 -10.03 5.64 23.65
C ARG A 43 -10.65 6.84 22.94
N ASP A 44 -10.02 7.28 21.86
CA ASP A 44 -10.52 8.37 21.00
C ASP A 44 -11.62 7.90 20.04
N GLY A 45 -12.08 6.66 20.14
CA GLY A 45 -13.23 6.15 19.39
C GLY A 45 -12.87 5.42 18.09
N TYR A 46 -11.59 5.22 17.79
CA TYR A 46 -11.15 4.46 16.64
C TYR A 46 -11.15 2.95 16.88
N GLU A 47 -11.30 2.19 15.80
CA GLU A 47 -11.05 0.76 15.73
C GLU A 47 -9.89 0.46 14.78
N LEU A 48 -9.10 -0.55 15.11
CA LEU A 48 -8.03 -1.03 14.23
C LEU A 48 -8.63 -1.96 13.19
N ILE A 49 -8.53 -1.58 11.92
CA ILE A 49 -9.10 -2.28 10.77
C ILE A 49 -8.09 -3.25 10.14
N ALA A 50 -6.85 -2.79 9.93
CA ALA A 50 -5.84 -3.56 9.22
C ALA A 50 -4.42 -3.24 9.70
N ARG A 51 -3.50 -4.12 9.31
CA ARG A 51 -2.05 -3.91 9.38
C ARG A 51 -1.47 -4.28 8.03
N ASP A 52 -1.08 -3.28 7.26
CA ASP A 52 -0.57 -3.44 5.91
C ASP A 52 0.95 -3.50 5.93
N ARG A 53 1.55 -4.43 5.18
CA ARG A 53 3.01 -4.61 5.15
C ARG A 53 3.66 -3.66 4.17
N PHE A 54 4.75 -3.03 4.59
CA PHE A 54 5.63 -2.33 3.67
C PHE A 54 6.26 -3.32 2.69
N ILE A 55 6.28 -2.99 1.41
CA ILE A 55 6.82 -3.90 0.38
C ILE A 55 8.33 -3.75 0.17
N GLY A 56 8.97 -2.80 0.85
CA GLY A 56 10.41 -2.56 0.75
C GLY A 56 10.83 -1.49 -0.25
N VAL A 57 9.89 -0.81 -0.93
CA VAL A 57 10.18 0.26 -1.90
C VAL A 57 9.26 1.47 -1.75
N GLY A 58 9.79 2.64 -2.13
CA GLY A 58 9.01 3.85 -2.33
C GLY A 58 8.59 4.02 -3.79
N ASP A 59 7.51 4.75 -4.00
CA ASP A 59 7.05 5.19 -5.30
C ASP A 59 7.93 6.34 -5.85
N LYS A 60 7.64 6.80 -7.07
CA LYS A 60 8.41 7.88 -7.73
C LYS A 60 8.41 9.21 -6.97
N ASN A 61 7.47 9.42 -6.06
CA ASN A 61 7.32 10.63 -5.24
C ASN A 61 7.92 10.45 -3.84
N GLY A 62 8.54 9.29 -3.56
CA GLY A 62 9.09 8.95 -2.25
C GLY A 62 8.04 8.46 -1.24
N VAL A 63 6.81 8.17 -1.70
CA VAL A 63 5.77 7.58 -0.84
C VAL A 63 6.04 6.09 -0.71
N GLU A 64 6.21 5.60 0.51
CA GLU A 64 6.37 4.17 0.78
C GLU A 64 5.14 3.37 0.31
N VAL A 65 5.38 2.23 -0.34
CA VAL A 65 4.31 1.37 -0.87
C VAL A 65 4.00 0.24 0.11
N TYR A 66 2.72 0.06 0.40
CA TYR A 66 2.20 -0.93 1.35
C TYR A 66 1.23 -1.90 0.68
N GLU A 67 1.02 -3.05 1.32
CA GLU A 67 -0.08 -3.95 1.01
C GLU A 67 -1.42 -3.20 1.03
N GLY A 68 -2.31 -3.50 0.07
CA GLY A 68 -3.59 -2.81 -0.08
C GLY A 68 -3.52 -1.45 -0.80
N ASP A 69 -2.33 -0.95 -1.17
CA ASP A 69 -2.23 0.26 -1.99
C ASP A 69 -2.71 0.02 -3.41
N HIS A 70 -3.42 1.00 -3.95
CA HIS A 70 -3.68 1.11 -5.37
C HIS A 70 -2.51 1.84 -6.01
N ILE A 71 -1.85 1.20 -6.97
CA ILE A 71 -0.71 1.78 -7.66
C ILE A 71 -0.92 1.79 -9.17
N VAL A 72 -0.25 2.75 -9.81
CA VAL A 72 -0.03 2.79 -11.25
C VAL A 72 1.46 2.55 -11.49
N CYS A 73 1.78 1.67 -12.42
CA CYS A 73 3.13 1.39 -12.87
C CYS A 73 3.27 1.82 -14.32
N LYS A 74 4.27 2.66 -14.62
CA LYS A 74 4.54 3.17 -15.98
C LYS A 74 5.97 2.85 -16.37
N GLN A 75 6.18 2.46 -17.62
CA GLN A 75 7.52 2.24 -18.15
C GLN A 75 8.00 3.45 -18.94
N TYR A 76 9.27 3.82 -18.78
CA TYR A 76 9.94 4.85 -19.57
C TYR A 76 10.83 4.17 -20.62
N ILE A 77 10.46 4.27 -21.90
CA ILE A 77 11.19 3.63 -23.01
C ILE A 77 11.56 4.70 -24.03
N GLY A 78 12.84 4.77 -24.40
CA GLY A 78 13.31 5.64 -25.49
C GLY A 78 13.02 7.13 -25.29
N GLY A 79 13.01 7.61 -24.04
CA GLY A 79 12.75 9.01 -23.73
C GLY A 79 11.28 9.41 -23.57
N ASN A 80 10.35 8.44 -23.58
CA ASN A 80 8.91 8.69 -23.44
C ASN A 80 8.26 7.73 -22.44
N TRP A 81 7.22 8.21 -21.75
CA TRP A 81 6.29 7.35 -21.03
C TRP A 81 5.42 6.60 -22.02
N VAL A 82 5.36 5.28 -21.88
CA VAL A 82 4.66 4.42 -22.84
C VAL A 82 3.25 4.14 -22.32
N ASP A 83 2.26 4.89 -22.81
CA ASP A 83 0.87 4.85 -22.33
C ASP A 83 0.18 3.49 -22.52
N ASN A 84 0.58 2.70 -23.52
CA ASN A 84 0.05 1.36 -23.77
C ASN A 84 0.63 0.27 -22.85
N VAL A 85 1.49 0.64 -21.90
CA VAL A 85 2.15 -0.28 -20.95
C VAL A 85 1.82 0.12 -19.49
N ILE A 86 0.75 0.90 -19.29
CA ILE A 86 0.30 1.29 -17.96
C ILE A 86 -0.35 0.10 -17.27
N GLU A 87 0.23 -0.29 -16.14
CA GLU A 87 -0.34 -1.31 -15.28
C GLU A 87 -0.97 -0.64 -14.06
N LYS A 88 -2.20 -1.05 -13.71
CA LYS A 88 -2.90 -0.53 -12.53
C LYS A 88 -3.52 -1.68 -11.75
N GLY A 89 -3.43 -1.60 -10.43
CA GLY A 89 -3.99 -2.62 -9.56
C GLY A 89 -3.74 -2.34 -8.09
N THR A 90 -4.07 -3.34 -7.28
CA THR A 90 -3.89 -3.32 -5.83
C THR A 90 -2.69 -4.18 -5.44
N VAL A 91 -1.84 -3.67 -4.56
CA VAL A 91 -0.75 -4.44 -3.97
C VAL A 91 -1.32 -5.53 -3.08
N SER A 92 -0.97 -6.79 -3.33
CA SER A 92 -1.43 -7.95 -2.58
C SER A 92 -0.27 -8.89 -2.33
N PHE A 93 -0.18 -9.45 -1.12
CA PHE A 93 0.79 -10.49 -0.83
C PHE A 93 0.13 -11.87 -0.94
N LYS A 94 0.72 -12.75 -1.74
CA LYS A 94 0.24 -14.11 -1.94
C LYS A 94 1.43 -15.01 -2.23
N ASP A 95 1.37 -16.29 -1.85
CA ASP A 95 2.38 -17.30 -2.22
C ASP A 95 3.84 -16.85 -1.96
N GLY A 96 4.06 -16.09 -0.87
CA GLY A 96 5.38 -15.63 -0.44
C GLY A 96 5.93 -14.36 -1.14
N ALA A 97 5.17 -13.71 -2.03
CA ALA A 97 5.62 -12.51 -2.73
C ALA A 97 4.53 -11.43 -2.85
N PHE A 98 4.96 -10.20 -3.16
CA PHE A 98 4.06 -9.09 -3.47
C PHE A 98 3.72 -9.06 -4.96
N TYR A 99 2.43 -8.87 -5.25
CA TYR A 99 1.86 -8.83 -6.58
C TYR A 99 1.00 -7.58 -6.76
N LEU A 100 0.91 -7.12 -8.00
CA LEU A 100 -0.12 -6.22 -8.47
C LEU A 100 -1.33 -7.04 -8.92
N LEU A 101 -2.40 -7.00 -8.14
CA LEU A 101 -3.70 -7.56 -8.49
C LEU A 101 -4.47 -6.58 -9.40
N ARG A 102 -4.65 -6.95 -10.66
CA ARG A 102 -5.35 -6.14 -11.66
C ARG A 102 -6.86 -6.36 -11.59
N LYS A 103 -7.63 -5.42 -12.16
CA LYS A 103 -9.10 -5.50 -12.22
C LYS A 103 -9.63 -6.79 -12.87
N GLN A 104 -8.90 -7.34 -13.83
CA GLN A 104 -9.26 -8.59 -14.51
C GLN A 104 -8.90 -9.87 -13.71
N GLY A 105 -8.43 -9.73 -12.46
CA GLY A 105 -8.06 -10.86 -11.59
C GLY A 105 -6.67 -11.45 -11.84
N TYR A 106 -5.90 -10.87 -12.76
CA TYR A 106 -4.51 -11.29 -13.01
C TYR A 106 -3.56 -10.70 -11.99
N TYR A 107 -2.64 -11.54 -11.51
CA TYR A 107 -1.55 -11.16 -10.61
C TYR A 107 -0.26 -10.95 -11.40
N ARG A 108 0.39 -9.80 -11.21
CA ARG A 108 1.73 -9.53 -11.76
C ARG A 108 2.73 -9.41 -10.61
N PRO A 109 3.84 -10.18 -10.58
CA PRO A 109 4.87 -10.00 -9.56
C PRO A 109 5.39 -8.56 -9.55
N LEU A 110 5.42 -7.92 -8.38
CA LEU A 110 5.93 -6.54 -8.28
C LEU A 110 7.45 -6.47 -8.48
N ALA A 111 8.17 -7.51 -8.06
CA ALA A 111 9.61 -7.62 -8.31
C ALA A 111 9.96 -7.48 -9.80
N TRP A 112 9.17 -8.10 -10.68
CA TRP A 112 9.38 -8.00 -12.14
C TRP A 112 9.17 -6.57 -12.67
N LEU A 113 8.18 -5.84 -12.14
CA LEU A 113 7.95 -4.43 -12.54
C LEU A 113 9.11 -3.54 -12.10
N ILE A 114 9.62 -3.76 -10.89
CA ILE A 114 10.78 -3.03 -10.35
C ILE A 114 12.05 -3.35 -11.16
N GLU A 115 12.31 -4.62 -11.45
CA GLU A 115 13.47 -5.05 -12.26
C GLU A 115 13.44 -4.51 -13.71
N MET A 116 12.25 -4.22 -14.23
CA MET A 116 12.06 -3.65 -15.58
C MET A 116 11.98 -2.10 -15.57
N ASP A 117 12.41 -1.47 -14.47
CA ASP A 117 12.46 -0.02 -14.27
C ASP A 117 11.09 0.68 -14.48
N TYR A 118 10.01 0.04 -14.06
CA TYR A 118 8.72 0.73 -14.00
C TYR A 118 8.72 1.73 -12.84
N ALA A 119 8.26 2.94 -13.12
CA ALA A 119 7.96 3.91 -12.08
C ALA A 119 6.61 3.56 -11.43
N LEU A 120 6.63 3.40 -10.11
CA LEU A 120 5.46 3.18 -9.28
C LEU A 120 4.90 4.53 -8.84
N GLU A 121 3.58 4.61 -8.70
CA GLU A 121 2.87 5.77 -8.15
C GLU A 121 1.68 5.28 -7.33
N VAL A 122 1.66 5.60 -6.03
CA VAL A 122 0.51 5.33 -5.17
C VAL A 122 -0.61 6.33 -5.49
N ILE A 123 -1.81 5.82 -5.74
CA ILE A 123 -3.00 6.61 -6.11
C ILE A 123 -4.16 6.45 -5.13
N GLY A 124 -3.97 5.68 -4.06
CA GLY A 124 -4.97 5.42 -3.02
C GLY A 124 -4.72 4.07 -2.36
N ASN A 125 -5.66 3.63 -1.53
CA ASN A 125 -5.63 2.30 -0.91
C ASN A 125 -7.06 1.73 -0.77
N ILE A 126 -7.15 0.44 -0.47
CA ILE A 126 -8.41 -0.30 -0.36
C ILE A 126 -9.34 0.21 0.76
N HIS A 127 -8.82 0.98 1.72
CA HIS A 127 -9.58 1.44 2.88
C HIS A 127 -10.35 2.73 2.58
N GLU A 128 -9.76 3.68 1.84
CA GLU A 128 -10.35 5.00 1.57
C GLU A 128 -11.44 5.01 0.48
N GLY A 129 -11.74 3.86 -0.14
CA GLY A 129 -12.83 3.73 -1.11
C GLY A 129 -12.62 4.51 -2.44
N LYS A 130 -11.44 5.08 -2.67
CA LYS A 130 -11.07 5.77 -3.93
C LYS A 130 -10.10 4.96 -4.79
N GLY A 131 -10.36 3.66 -4.95
CA GLY A 131 -9.67 2.79 -5.89
C GLY A 131 -10.47 2.42 -7.14
N ASP A 132 -11.80 2.48 -7.05
CA ASP A 132 -12.71 1.98 -8.07
C ASP A 132 -13.01 3.06 -9.12
N ALA A 133 -12.10 3.21 -10.08
CA ALA A 133 -12.51 3.61 -11.42
C ALA A 133 -13.36 2.45 -12.02
N GLY A 134 -14.65 2.51 -11.74
CA GLY A 134 -15.68 1.67 -12.35
C GLY A 134 -16.22 0.56 -11.45
N ARG A 135 -16.98 0.95 -10.42
CA ARG A 135 -18.27 0.31 -10.16
C ARG A 135 -19.24 0.85 -11.23
N ASN A 136 -19.61 0.00 -12.18
CA ASN A 136 -20.78 0.25 -13.00
C ASN A 136 -21.99 -0.23 -12.19
N ASP A 137 -22.88 0.71 -11.90
CA ASP A 137 -24.32 0.44 -11.87
C ASP A 137 -24.80 0.15 -13.31
#